data_AF-A0A523VWC3-F1
#
_entry.id   AF-A0A523VWC3-F1
#
_cell.length_a   1.000
_cell.length_b   1.000
_cell.length_c   1.000
_cell.angle_alpha   90.00
_cell.angle_beta   90.00
_cell.angle_gamma   90.00
#
_symmetry.space_group_name_H-M   'P 1'
#
loop_
_entity.id
_entity.type
_entity.pdbx_description
1 polymer ?
#
loop_
_entity_poly.entity_id
_entity_poly.type
_entity_poly.pdbx_seq_one_letter_code
_entity_poly.pdbx_strand_id
1 'polypeptide(L)'
;MANKSSTENYPGQKEYLSPIQFNLIKALKEVGPLTRRDLVKELRTPRTTIYDNLMKLQKRKLIEKFSRNNGKRGRPVVLWRFKS
;
A
#
# COMPACT_ATOMS: atom_id res chain seq x y z
N MET A 1 12.16 23.77 -31.40
CA MET A 1 12.48 22.48 -30.77
C MET A 1 11.34 22.12 -29.83
N ALA A 2 10.48 21.18 -30.22
CA ALA A 2 9.33 20.77 -29.42
C ALA A 2 9.73 19.53 -28.60
N ASN A 3 9.83 19.68 -27.28
CA ASN A 3 9.96 18.52 -26.39
C ASN A 3 8.61 17.80 -26.37
N LYS A 4 8.54 16.68 -27.09
CA LYS A 4 7.47 15.69 -26.94
C LYS A 4 7.63 15.04 -25.57
N SER A 5 7.02 15.62 -24.55
CA SER A 5 6.78 14.91 -23.30
C SER A 5 5.76 13.82 -23.60
N SER A 6 6.21 12.57 -23.68
CA SER A 6 5.37 11.39 -23.80
C SER A 6 4.45 11.31 -22.58
N THR A 7 3.27 11.91 -22.68
CA THR A 7 2.16 11.67 -21.76
C THR A 7 1.63 10.28 -22.05
N GLU A 8 2.21 9.29 -21.38
CA GLU A 8 1.59 7.97 -21.28
C GLU A 8 0.29 8.12 -20.48
N ASN A 9 -0.80 7.94 -21.21
CA ASN A 9 -2.17 8.06 -20.74
C ASN A 9 -2.49 6.95 -19.71
N TYR A 10 -2.50 7.29 -18.42
CA TYR A 10 -3.25 6.56 -17.41
C TYR A 10 -4.60 7.27 -17.20
N PRO A 11 -5.75 6.61 -17.46
CA PRO A 11 -7.04 7.22 -17.25
C PRO A 11 -7.34 7.26 -15.74
N GLY A 12 -7.12 8.41 -15.10
CA GLY A 12 -7.67 8.71 -13.78
C GLY A 12 -6.73 9.41 -12.82
N GLN A 13 -6.76 10.75 -12.87
CA GLN A 13 -6.40 11.69 -11.79
C GLN A 13 -4.94 11.67 -11.29
N LYS A 14 -4.30 12.85 -11.26
CA LYS A 14 -3.25 13.14 -10.27
C LYS A 14 -3.91 13.09 -8.88
N GLU A 15 -4.17 11.89 -8.36
CA GLU A 15 -4.76 11.73 -7.05
C GLU A 15 -3.74 12.12 -5.99
N TYR A 16 -4.00 13.23 -5.30
CA TYR A 16 -3.24 13.62 -4.13
C TYR A 16 -3.36 12.52 -3.07
N LEU A 17 -2.24 11.90 -2.72
CA LEU A 17 -2.16 11.01 -1.57
C LEU A 17 -2.07 11.86 -0.31
N SER A 18 -2.86 11.52 0.70
CA SER A 18 -2.63 12.08 2.04
C SER A 18 -1.24 11.66 2.55
N PRO A 19 -0.62 12.40 3.49
CA PRO A 19 0.69 12.05 4.03
C PRO A 19 0.76 10.61 4.55
N ILE A 20 -0.30 10.12 5.20
CA ILE A 20 -0.35 8.74 5.71
C ILE A 20 -0.41 7.70 4.58
N GLN A 21 -1.12 7.98 3.50
CA GLN A 21 -1.19 7.09 2.33
C GLN A 21 0.14 7.03 1.59
N PHE A 22 0.80 8.19 1.44
CA PHE A 22 2.14 8.26 0.87
C PHE A 22 3.13 7.45 1.70
N ASN A 23 3.14 7.64 3.02
CA ASN A 23 4.04 6.92 3.94
C ASN A 23 3.77 5.39 3.93
N LEU A 24 2.52 4.97 3.82
CA LEU A 24 2.16 3.55 3.66
C LEU A 24 2.75 2.96 2.38
N ILE A 25 2.60 3.64 1.25
CA ILE A 25 3.17 3.19 -0.03
C ILE A 25 4.69 3.15 0.05
N LYS A 26 5.31 4.20 0.62
CA LYS A 26 6.76 4.27 0.81
C LYS A 26 7.27 3.08 1.62
N ALA A 27 6.69 2.80 2.78
CA ALA A 27 7.08 1.67 3.62
C ALA A 27 6.95 0.32 2.89
N LEU A 28 5.86 0.12 2.14
CA LEU A 28 5.63 -1.11 1.38
C LEU A 28 6.56 -1.26 0.17
N LYS A 29 7.07 -0.16 -0.40
CA LYS A 29 8.06 -0.17 -1.48
C LYS A 29 9.47 -0.45 -0.98
N GLU A 30 9.85 0.18 0.13
CA GLU A 30 11.22 0.12 0.65
C GLU A 30 11.48 -1.16 1.45
N VAL A 31 10.54 -1.56 2.32
CA VAL A 31 10.69 -2.73 3.19
C VAL A 31 10.13 -4.00 2.56
N GLY A 32 9.15 -3.86 1.66
CA GLY A 32 8.43 -4.97 1.05
C GLY A 32 7.15 -5.34 1.81
N PRO A 33 6.69 -6.60 1.72
CA PRO A 33 5.39 -6.98 2.28
C PRO A 33 5.34 -6.92 3.80
N LEU A 34 4.38 -6.15 4.34
CA LEU A 34 4.24 -5.93 5.79
C LEU A 34 2.86 -6.31 6.29
N THR A 35 2.77 -6.74 7.55
CA THR A 35 1.47 -6.90 8.19
C THR A 35 0.95 -5.54 8.66
N ARG A 36 -0.35 -5.46 8.93
CA ARG A 36 -0.94 -4.28 9.58
C ARG A 36 -0.27 -3.95 10.93
N ARG A 37 0.20 -4.96 11.67
CA ARG A 37 0.88 -4.73 12.95
C ARG A 37 2.24 -4.06 12.72
N ASP A 38 2.95 -4.47 11.69
CA ASP A 38 4.26 -3.92 11.36
C ASP A 38 4.12 -2.47 10.88
N LEU A 39 3.13 -2.20 10.02
CA LEU A 39 2.82 -0.83 9.57
C LEU A 39 2.43 0.11 10.73
N VAL A 40 1.75 -0.38 11.75
CA VAL A 40 1.45 0.39 12.97
C VAL A 40 2.73 0.75 13.72
N LYS A 41 3.66 -0.20 13.86
CA LYS A 41 4.94 0.04 14.54
C LYS A 41 5.81 1.02 13.74
N GLU A 42 5.90 0.81 12.44
CA GLU A 42 6.71 1.59 11.51
C GLU A 42 6.24 3.05 11.46
N LEU A 43 4.94 3.26 11.25
CA LEU A 43 4.38 4.60 11.04
C LEU A 43 3.87 5.26 12.32
N ARG A 44 4.00 4.57 13.48
CA ARG A 44 3.49 5.01 14.79
C ARG A 44 2.05 5.54 14.74
N THR A 45 1.23 4.94 13.88
CA THR A 45 -0.12 5.41 13.55
C THR A 45 -1.15 4.40 14.08
N PRO A 46 -2.31 4.85 14.61
CA PRO A 46 -3.34 3.95 15.12
C PRO A 46 -3.77 2.86 14.13
N ARG A 47 -4.06 1.67 14.67
CA ARG A 47 -4.36 0.47 13.88
C ARG A 47 -5.58 0.61 12.96
N THR A 48 -6.60 1.34 13.39
CA THR A 48 -7.82 1.64 12.60
C THR A 48 -7.48 2.56 11.45
N THR A 49 -6.76 3.66 11.70
CA THR A 49 -6.27 4.58 10.66
C THR A 49 -5.42 3.89 9.60
N ILE A 50 -4.54 2.98 10.01
CA ILE A 50 -3.77 2.15 9.07
C ILE A 50 -4.70 1.28 8.22
N TYR A 51 -5.66 0.60 8.86
CA TYR A 51 -6.61 -0.25 8.14
C TYR A 51 -7.43 0.52 7.11
N ASP A 52 -7.99 1.67 7.49
CA ASP A 52 -8.83 2.48 6.63
C ASP A 52 -8.06 2.98 5.40
N ASN A 53 -6.81 3.41 5.59
CA ASN A 53 -5.97 3.87 4.48
C ASN A 53 -5.49 2.72 3.58
N LEU A 54 -5.18 1.55 4.14
CA LEU A 54 -4.89 0.36 3.33
C LEU A 54 -6.08 -0.02 2.45
N MET A 55 -7.31 0.02 3.00
CA MET A 55 -8.52 -0.25 2.22
C MET A 55 -8.73 0.78 1.10
N LYS A 56 -8.50 2.08 1.36
CA LYS A 56 -8.58 3.13 0.34
C LYS A 56 -7.55 2.91 -0.78
N LEU A 57 -6.30 2.62 -0.42
CA LEU A 57 -5.23 2.34 -1.37
C LEU A 57 -5.48 1.07 -2.19
N GLN A 58 -6.04 0.02 -1.58
CA GLN A 58 -6.42 -1.22 -2.27
C GLN A 58 -7.53 -0.97 -3.29
N LYS A 59 -8.55 -0.18 -2.93
CA LYS A 59 -9.63 0.20 -3.87
C LYS A 59 -9.07 0.94 -5.10
N ARG A 60 -8.02 1.73 -4.91
CA ARG A 60 -7.27 2.42 -5.97
C ARG A 60 -6.29 1.52 -6.71
N LYS A 61 -6.21 0.23 -6.37
CA LYS A 61 -5.31 -0.77 -6.98
C LYS A 61 -3.82 -0.43 -6.84
N LEU A 62 -3.42 0.40 -5.86
CA LEU A 62 -2.02 0.78 -5.61
C LEU A 62 -1.28 -0.24 -4.74
N ILE A 63 -2.03 -1.00 -3.94
CA ILE A 63 -1.50 -2.06 -3.09
C ILE A 63 -2.40 -3.27 -3.17
N GLU A 64 -1.89 -4.43 -2.76
CA GLU A 64 -2.67 -5.64 -2.66
C GLU A 64 -2.47 -6.38 -1.34
N LYS A 65 -3.52 -7.10 -0.95
CA LYS A 65 -3.58 -7.91 0.25
C LYS A 65 -3.45 -9.37 -0.15
N PHE A 66 -2.57 -10.11 0.53
CA PHE A 66 -2.44 -11.55 0.34
C PHE A 66 -2.23 -12.25 1.68
N SER A 67 -2.59 -13.54 1.73
CA SER A 67 -2.37 -14.39 2.90
C SER A 67 -1.21 -15.33 2.65
N ARG A 68 -0.29 -15.44 3.63
CA ARG A 68 0.75 -16.46 3.63
C ARG A 68 0.34 -17.56 4.60
N ASN A 69 0.15 -18.77 4.06
CA ASN A 69 -0.03 -19.95 4.90
C ASN A 69 1.37 -20.46 5.30
N ASN A 70 1.63 -20.50 6.61
CA ASN A 70 2.90 -20.95 7.16
C ASN A 70 2.87 -22.44 7.57
N GLY A 71 1.88 -23.21 7.11
CA GLY A 71 1.70 -24.62 7.46
C GLY A 71 1.26 -24.87 8.91
N LYS A 72 1.11 -23.80 9.70
CA LYS A 72 0.66 -23.86 11.10
C LYS A 72 -0.85 -23.79 11.19
N ARG A 73 -1.43 -24.54 12.13
CA ARG A 73 -2.87 -24.53 12.43
C ARG A 73 -3.28 -23.13 12.93
N GLY A 74 -4.34 -22.56 12.36
CA GLY A 74 -4.88 -21.25 12.74
C GLY A 74 -5.11 -20.32 11.56
N ARG A 75 -5.40 -19.04 11.87
CA ARG A 75 -5.67 -18.03 10.84
C ARG A 75 -4.37 -17.66 10.09
N PRO A 76 -4.35 -17.71 8.75
CA PRO A 76 -3.19 -17.29 7.97
C PRO A 76 -2.79 -15.84 8.26
N VAL A 77 -1.49 -15.57 8.15
CA VAL A 77 -0.97 -14.20 8.30
C VAL A 77 -1.33 -13.39 7.07
N VAL A 78 -1.88 -12.20 7.28
CA VAL A 78 -2.26 -11.27 6.22
C VAL A 78 -1.16 -10.23 6.05
N LEU A 79 -0.66 -10.13 4.84
CA LEU A 79 0.36 -9.20 4.41
C LEU A 79 -0.23 -8.25 3.35
N TRP A 80 0.39 -7.08 3.25
CA TRP A 80 0.14 -6.07 2.24
C TRP A 80 1.41 -5.84 1.47
N ARG A 81 1.34 -5.66 0.15
CA ARG A 81 2.49 -5.29 -0.68
C ARG A 81 2.11 -4.19 -1.67
N PHE A 82 3.11 -3.44 -2.11
CA PHE A 82 2.94 -2.52 -3.22
C PHE A 82 2.63 -3.31 -4.49
N LYS A 83 1.66 -2.83 -5.28
CA LYS A 83 1.30 -3.45 -6.55
C LYS A 83 2.12 -2.75 -7.63
N SER A 84 3.09 -3.48 -8.19
CA SER A 84 3.93 -2.99 -9.29
C SER A 84 3.18 -3.02 -10.62
#